data_AF-A0A661VHD3-F1
#
_entry.id   AF-A0A661VHD3-F1
#
_cell.length_a   1.000
_cell.length_b   1.000
_cell.length_c   1.000
_cell.angle_alpha   90.00
_cell.angle_beta   90.00
_cell.angle_gamma   90.00
#
_symmetry.space_group_name_H-M   'P 1'
#
loop_
_entity.id
_entity.type
_entity.pdbx_description
1 polymer ?
#
loop_
_entity_poly.entity_id
_entity_poly.type
_entity_poly.pdbx_seq_one_letter_code
_entity_poly.pdbx_strand_id
1 'polypeptide(L)'
;MVSITPFGQKGPYADYKASDLTAWAMAGPMYLTGDPDHPPVRISFPQAFLHASATAAVGALVALYHCQVSGQGQHLDVSAQEACSFITMEAPAYWELLKVEIQRAGPGRDLPLPKGRARVRFVYPCLSTHVRTAMCFIWPRARR
;
A
#
# COMPACT_ATOMS: atom_id res chain seq x y z
N MET A 1 6.54 22.01 -10.61
CA MET A 1 7.12 20.86 -11.34
C MET A 1 6.88 19.60 -10.51
N VAL A 2 6.68 18.44 -11.13
CA VAL A 2 6.49 17.17 -10.42
C VAL A 2 7.50 16.16 -10.97
N SER A 3 8.28 15.55 -10.08
CA SER A 3 9.29 14.54 -10.40
C SER A 3 8.92 13.24 -9.73
N ILE A 4 8.86 12.15 -10.50
CA ILE A 4 8.59 10.81 -9.99
C ILE A 4 9.85 9.98 -10.21
N THR A 5 10.40 9.44 -9.12
CA THR A 5 11.60 8.62 -9.13
C THR A 5 11.38 7.36 -8.29
N PRO A 6 12.17 6.29 -8.45
CA PRO A 6 11.97 5.06 -7.67
C PRO A 6 12.12 5.26 -6.15
N PHE A 7 13.09 6.07 -5.70
CA PHE A 7 13.44 6.25 -4.28
C PHE A 7 13.49 7.72 -3.82
N GLY A 8 13.05 8.67 -4.65
CA GLY A 8 13.25 10.10 -4.39
C GLY A 8 14.56 10.61 -4.99
N GLN A 9 14.70 11.94 -5.11
CA GLN A 9 15.92 12.59 -5.61
C GLN A 9 17.00 12.75 -4.54
N LYS A 10 16.72 12.35 -3.30
CA LYS A 10 17.62 12.50 -2.15
C LYS A 10 17.72 11.21 -1.36
N GLY A 11 18.80 11.07 -0.60
CA GLY A 11 19.05 9.93 0.27
C GLY A 11 19.94 8.86 -0.38
N PRO A 12 20.23 7.78 0.36
CA PRO A 12 21.24 6.79 -0.03
C PRO A 12 20.87 5.98 -1.28
N TYR A 13 19.58 5.93 -1.63
CA TYR A 13 19.08 5.18 -2.78
C TYR A 13 18.65 6.05 -3.96
N ALA A 14 18.93 7.36 -3.96
CA ALA A 14 18.50 8.27 -5.01
C ALA A 14 18.95 7.81 -6.42
N ASP A 15 20.17 7.30 -6.53
CA ASP A 15 20.75 6.80 -7.79
C ASP A 15 20.61 5.28 -7.98
N TYR A 16 19.85 4.60 -7.12
CA TYR A 16 19.71 3.15 -7.18
C TYR A 16 18.86 2.73 -8.38
N LYS A 17 19.39 1.81 -9.20
CA LYS A 17 18.67 1.27 -10.36
C LYS A 17 17.50 0.41 -9.88
N ALA A 18 16.28 0.83 -10.20
CA ALA A 18 15.09 0.09 -9.85
C ALA A 18 14.13 -0.12 -11.01
N SER A 19 13.53 -1.31 -11.00
CA SER A 19 12.29 -1.63 -11.68
C SER A 19 11.10 -1.43 -10.73
N ASP A 20 9.89 -1.52 -11.28
CA ASP A 20 8.67 -1.59 -10.49
C ASP A 20 8.73 -2.66 -9.39
N LEU A 21 9.23 -3.86 -9.73
CA LEU A 21 9.35 -4.97 -8.80
C LEU A 21 10.28 -4.65 -7.63
N THR A 22 11.44 -4.03 -7.88
CA THR A 22 12.38 -3.68 -6.81
C THR A 22 11.84 -2.57 -5.92
N ALA A 23 11.16 -1.56 -6.48
CA ALA A 23 10.52 -0.51 -5.69
C ALA A 23 9.39 -1.09 -4.83
N TRP A 24 8.57 -1.98 -5.41
CA TRP A 24 7.49 -2.69 -4.69
C TRP A 24 8.02 -3.61 -3.59
N ALA A 25 9.11 -4.33 -3.84
CA ALA A 25 9.73 -5.21 -2.85
C ALA A 25 10.28 -4.41 -1.67
N MET A 26 11.06 -3.36 -1.94
CA MET A 26 11.67 -2.52 -0.91
C MET A 26 10.68 -1.62 -0.18
N ALA A 27 9.49 -1.40 -0.74
CA ALA A 27 8.41 -0.72 -0.03
C ALA A 27 7.79 -1.57 1.09
N GLY A 28 7.95 -2.90 1.05
CA GLY A 28 7.43 -3.84 2.04
C GLY A 28 6.19 -4.68 1.66
N PRO A 29 5.29 -4.30 0.71
CA PRO A 29 4.06 -5.06 0.45
C PRO A 29 4.24 -6.54 0.12
N MET A 30 5.36 -6.93 -0.50
CA MET A 30 5.65 -8.34 -0.77
C MET A 30 5.74 -9.17 0.51
N TYR A 31 6.31 -8.61 1.59
CA TYR A 31 6.45 -9.31 2.87
C TYR A 31 5.10 -9.82 3.39
N LEU A 32 4.04 -9.05 3.17
CA LEU A 32 2.69 -9.31 3.64
C LEU A 32 1.82 -10.08 2.62
N THR A 33 2.33 -10.34 1.42
CA THR A 33 1.55 -10.90 0.31
C THR A 33 1.96 -12.34 0.02
N GLY A 34 0.97 -13.23 -0.05
CA GLY A 34 1.16 -14.65 -0.36
C GLY A 34 0.74 -15.57 0.79
N ASP A 35 0.92 -16.86 0.58
CA ASP A 35 0.69 -17.87 1.61
C ASP A 35 1.87 -17.91 2.61
N PRO A 36 1.62 -18.24 3.89
CA PRO A 36 2.66 -18.29 4.91
C PRO A 36 3.76 -19.31 4.59
N ASP A 37 3.37 -20.44 3.99
CA ASP A 37 4.26 -21.58 3.70
C ASP A 37 5.05 -21.42 2.38
N HIS A 38 4.82 -20.32 1.66
CA HIS A 38 5.48 -20.02 0.39
C HIS A 38 6.30 -18.72 0.46
N PRO A 39 7.27 -18.55 -0.45
CA PRO A 39 8.00 -17.29 -0.58
C PRO A 39 7.06 -16.10 -0.80
N PRO A 40 7.43 -14.89 -0.34
CA PRO A 40 6.72 -13.66 -0.64
C PRO A 40 6.46 -13.50 -2.13
N VAL A 41 5.24 -13.10 -2.50
CA VAL A 41 4.88 -12.88 -3.91
C VAL A 41 4.51 -11.43 -4.15
N ARG A 42 4.78 -10.96 -5.38
CA ARG A 42 4.31 -9.68 -5.87
C ARG A 42 2.84 -9.82 -6.32
N ILE A 43 2.09 -8.72 -6.31
CA ILE A 43 0.76 -8.64 -6.94
C ILE A 43 0.85 -8.85 -8.47
N SER A 44 -0.23 -9.29 -9.11
CA SER A 44 -0.20 -9.80 -10.49
C SER A 44 0.34 -8.82 -11.56
N PHE A 45 0.38 -7.52 -11.30
CA PHE A 45 0.83 -6.52 -12.27
C PHE A 45 1.68 -5.40 -11.64
N PRO A 46 2.44 -4.62 -12.44
CA PRO A 46 3.24 -3.52 -11.95
C PRO A 46 2.40 -2.44 -11.27
N GLN A 47 2.77 -2.07 -10.04
CA GLN A 47 1.94 -1.20 -9.19
C GLN A 47 2.71 -0.02 -8.60
N ALA A 48 4.02 -0.11 -8.47
CA ALA A 48 4.79 0.86 -7.72
C ALA A 48 4.65 2.27 -8.31
N PHE A 49 4.78 2.38 -9.64
CA PHE A 49 4.63 3.66 -10.32
C PHE A 49 3.18 4.13 -10.42
N LEU A 50 2.19 3.22 -10.39
CA LEU A 50 0.78 3.62 -10.37
C LEU A 50 0.41 4.31 -9.05
N HIS A 51 0.88 3.75 -7.92
CA HIS A 51 0.75 4.39 -6.63
C HIS A 51 1.51 5.72 -6.57
N ALA A 52 2.73 5.77 -7.11
CA ALA A 52 3.50 7.01 -7.21
C ALA A 52 2.75 8.08 -8.02
N SER A 53 2.18 7.73 -9.17
CA SER A 53 1.40 8.65 -10.01
C SER A 53 0.13 9.14 -9.33
N ALA A 54 -0.56 8.29 -8.57
CA ALA A 54 -1.73 8.69 -7.80
C ALA A 54 -1.37 9.72 -6.72
N THR A 55 -0.32 9.46 -5.95
CA THR A 55 0.22 10.40 -4.95
C THR A 55 0.68 11.70 -5.60
N ALA A 56 1.36 11.62 -6.75
CA ALA A 56 1.82 12.77 -7.51
C ALA A 56 0.66 13.63 -8.02
N ALA A 57 -0.44 13.02 -8.49
CA ALA A 57 -1.63 13.74 -8.93
C ALA A 57 -2.27 14.53 -7.77
N VAL A 58 -2.44 13.90 -6.60
CA VAL A 58 -2.97 14.58 -5.40
C VAL A 58 -2.03 15.71 -4.97
N GLY A 59 -0.73 15.45 -4.88
CA GLY A 59 0.26 16.47 -4.52
C GLY A 59 0.32 17.64 -5.50
N ALA A 60 0.14 17.38 -6.80
CA ALA A 60 0.06 18.43 -7.81
C ALA A 60 -1.17 19.33 -7.62
N LEU A 61 -2.32 18.76 -7.26
CA LEU A 61 -3.52 19.55 -6.93
C LEU A 61 -3.32 20.42 -5.69
N VAL A 62 -2.67 19.89 -4.66
CA VAL A 62 -2.32 20.65 -3.45
C VAL A 62 -1.35 21.78 -3.77
N ALA A 63 -0.30 21.51 -4.56
CA ALA A 63 0.67 22.52 -4.98
C ALA A 63 0.03 23.61 -5.86
N LEU A 64 -0.93 23.23 -6.72
CA LEU A 64 -1.71 24.17 -7.53
C LEU A 64 -2.56 25.07 -6.63
N TYR A 65 -3.26 24.50 -5.65
CA TYR A 65 -4.05 25.27 -4.68
C TYR A 65 -3.16 26.24 -3.89
N HIS A 66 -1.99 25.78 -3.42
CA HIS A 66 -1.01 26.64 -2.77
C HIS A 66 -0.57 27.79 -3.67
N CYS A 67 -0.31 27.52 -4.95
CA CYS A 67 0.05 28.54 -5.93
C CYS A 67 -1.06 29.57 -6.15
N GLN A 68 -2.34 29.17 -6.11
CA GLN A 68 -3.47 30.09 -6.24
C GLN A 68 -3.60 31.04 -5.05
N VAL A 69 -3.30 30.56 -3.84
CA VAL A 69 -3.41 31.37 -2.61
C VAL A 69 -2.19 32.26 -2.39
N SER A 70 -0.99 31.72 -2.62
CA SER A 70 0.28 32.38 -2.29
C SER A 70 0.98 33.06 -3.48
N GLY A 71 0.60 32.72 -4.71
CA GLY A 71 1.34 33.10 -5.92
C GLY A 71 2.63 32.31 -6.15
N GLN A 72 3.00 31.39 -5.26
CA GLN A 72 4.27 30.65 -5.33
C GLN A 72 4.04 29.17 -5.68
N GLY A 73 4.70 28.72 -6.74
CA GLY A 73 4.73 27.31 -7.13
C GLY A 73 5.67 26.49 -6.25
N GLN A 74 5.47 25.16 -6.26
CA GLN A 74 6.31 24.21 -5.54
C GLN A 74 6.84 23.11 -6.47
N HIS A 75 7.98 22.53 -6.11
CA HIS A 75 8.49 21.31 -6.72
C HIS A 75 8.12 20.13 -5.83
N LEU A 76 7.40 19.18 -6.41
CA LEU A 76 7.04 17.93 -5.76
C LEU A 76 8.01 16.83 -6.21
N ASP A 77 8.71 16.23 -5.25
CA ASP A 77 9.53 15.03 -5.44
C ASP A 77 8.77 13.83 -4.87
N VAL A 78 8.49 12.83 -5.70
CA VAL A 78 7.71 11.65 -5.33
C VAL A 78 8.56 10.40 -5.50
N SER A 79 8.83 9.72 -4.40
CA SER A 79 9.41 8.39 -4.36
C SER A 79 8.33 7.32 -4.57
N ALA A 80 8.52 6.45 -5.55
CA ALA A 80 7.63 5.31 -5.77
C ALA A 80 7.64 4.33 -4.59
N GLN A 81 8.81 4.13 -3.97
CA GLN A 81 8.95 3.29 -2.79
C GLN A 81 8.17 3.87 -1.61
N GLU A 82 8.28 5.17 -1.33
CA GLU A 82 7.55 5.82 -0.23
C GLU A 82 6.03 5.79 -0.48
N ALA A 83 5.60 6.07 -1.71
CA ALA A 83 4.19 5.99 -2.10
C ALA A 83 3.62 4.58 -1.88
N CYS A 84 4.43 3.54 -2.07
CA CYS A 84 4.03 2.15 -1.84
C CYS A 84 4.09 1.72 -0.39
N SER A 85 4.92 2.35 0.44
CA SER A 85 5.00 2.03 1.87
C SER A 85 3.66 2.23 2.58
N PHE A 86 2.83 3.17 2.13
CA PHE A 86 1.46 3.33 2.65
C PHE A 86 0.60 2.06 2.48
N ILE A 87 0.88 1.23 1.48
CA ILE A 87 0.14 -0.02 1.18
C ILE A 87 0.49 -1.13 2.15
N THR A 88 1.61 -1.03 2.89
CA THR A 88 1.93 -1.98 3.98
C THR A 88 0.93 -1.91 5.15
N MET A 89 -0.11 -1.09 5.00
CA MET A 89 -1.21 -0.91 5.93
C MET A 89 -0.67 -0.60 7.33
N GLU A 90 -1.21 -1.28 8.33
CA GLU A 90 -0.89 -1.05 9.73
C GLU A 90 0.27 -1.92 10.20
N ALA A 91 0.95 -2.67 9.31
CA ALA A 91 2.04 -3.53 9.75
C ALA A 91 3.15 -2.77 10.51
N PRO A 92 3.62 -1.61 10.03
CA PRO A 92 4.57 -0.80 10.82
C PRO A 92 3.97 -0.32 12.14
N ALA A 93 2.69 0.09 12.13
CA ALA A 93 2.00 0.59 13.32
C ALA A 93 1.78 -0.50 14.38
N TYR A 94 1.49 -1.74 13.98
CA TYR A 94 1.33 -2.88 14.89
C TYR A 94 2.64 -3.23 15.61
N TRP A 95 3.76 -3.17 14.90
CA TRP A 95 5.05 -3.32 15.54
C TRP A 95 5.32 -2.17 16.50
N GLU A 96 5.05 -0.94 16.09
CA GLU A 96 5.34 0.22 16.94
C GLU A 96 4.51 0.20 18.24
N LEU A 97 3.19 -0.01 18.12
CA LEU A 97 2.24 0.08 19.22
C LEU A 97 2.15 -1.19 20.07
N LEU A 98 2.20 -2.37 19.44
CA LEU A 98 1.92 -3.65 20.09
C LEU A 98 3.12 -4.59 20.13
N LYS A 99 4.23 -4.25 19.44
CA LYS A 99 5.37 -5.14 19.21
C LYS A 99 4.93 -6.49 18.60
N VAL A 100 3.86 -6.44 17.80
CA VAL A 100 3.32 -7.58 17.07
C VAL A 100 3.69 -7.44 15.61
N GLU A 101 4.40 -8.42 15.09
CA GLU A 101 4.71 -8.49 13.67
C GLU A 101 3.53 -9.10 12.90
N ILE A 102 3.01 -8.36 11.92
CA ILE A 102 1.98 -8.88 11.01
C ILE A 102 2.65 -9.83 10.01
N GLN A 103 2.13 -11.05 9.93
CA GLN A 103 2.63 -12.11 9.06
C GLN A 103 1.65 -12.39 7.91
N ARG A 104 2.16 -13.05 6.87
CA ARG A 104 1.33 -13.55 5.76
C ARG A 104 0.31 -14.57 6.28
N ALA A 105 -0.92 -14.44 5.80
CA ALA A 105 -2.02 -15.34 6.19
C ALA A 105 -2.81 -15.86 4.97
N GLY A 106 -2.28 -15.66 3.75
CA GLY A 106 -2.87 -16.14 2.50
C GLY A 106 -4.29 -15.62 2.30
N PRO A 107 -5.31 -16.49 2.17
CA PRO A 107 -6.70 -16.12 1.90
C PRO A 107 -7.45 -15.52 3.11
N GLY A 108 -6.76 -15.26 4.22
CA GLY A 108 -7.34 -14.72 5.44
C GLY A 108 -6.40 -13.77 6.18
N ARG A 109 -6.80 -13.38 7.38
CA ARG A 109 -5.97 -12.63 8.33
C ARG A 109 -6.07 -13.30 9.70
N ASP A 110 -4.91 -13.48 10.33
CA ASP A 110 -4.84 -13.89 11.72
C ASP A 110 -4.99 -12.66 12.62
N LEU A 111 -6.08 -12.62 13.38
CA LEU A 111 -6.35 -11.54 14.32
C LEU A 111 -5.82 -11.93 15.70
N PRO A 112 -4.90 -11.15 16.28
CA PRO A 112 -4.52 -11.35 17.68
C PRO A 112 -5.71 -10.97 18.57
N LEU A 113 -6.20 -11.91 19.36
CA LEU A 113 -7.25 -11.67 20.36
C LEU A 113 -6.65 -11.72 21.78
N PRO A 114 -7.28 -11.07 22.78
CA PRO A 114 -6.84 -11.13 24.17
C PRO A 114 -6.68 -12.56 24.71
N LYS A 115 -7.42 -13.53 24.16
CA LYS A 115 -7.28 -14.96 24.40
C LYS A 115 -7.26 -15.73 23.08
N GLY A 116 -6.06 -15.95 22.54
CA GLY A 116 -5.83 -16.79 21.36
C GLY A 116 -5.72 -16.04 20.03
N ARG A 117 -5.78 -16.78 18.93
CA ARG A 117 -5.77 -16.25 17.56
C ARG A 117 -7.06 -16.65 16.86
N ALA A 118 -7.78 -15.67 16.31
CA ALA A 118 -8.91 -15.94 15.43
C ALA A 118 -8.47 -15.74 13.99
N ARG A 119 -8.72 -16.74 13.13
CA ARG A 119 -8.47 -16.63 11.70
C ARG A 119 -9.75 -16.21 10.99
N VAL A 120 -9.74 -15.01 10.43
CA VAL A 120 -10.83 -14.53 9.56
C VAL A 120 -10.43 -14.84 8.13
N ARG A 121 -11.16 -15.74 7.47
CA ARG A 121 -10.95 -16.08 6.06
C ARG A 121 -11.82 -15.18 5.18
N PHE A 122 -11.23 -14.63 4.12
CA PHE A 122 -11.95 -13.80 3.15
C PHE A 122 -12.20 -14.55 1.84
N VAL A 123 -11.38 -15.55 1.51
CA VAL A 123 -11.48 -16.32 0.26
C VAL A 123 -11.70 -17.80 0.55
N TYR A 124 -12.77 -18.36 -0.04
CA TYR A 124 -13.22 -19.74 0.18
C TYR A 124 -13.17 -20.54 -1.13
N PRO A 125 -12.69 -21.79 -1.09
CA PRO A 125 -12.75 -22.68 -2.25
C PRO A 125 -14.20 -23.13 -2.51
N CYS A 126 -14.53 -23.31 -3.78
CA CYS A 126 -15.78 -23.86 -4.30
C CYS A 126 -15.45 -24.95 -5.33
N LEU A 127 -16.46 -25.68 -5.82
CA LEU A 127 -16.27 -26.85 -6.69
C LEU A 127 -15.33 -26.60 -7.90
N SER A 128 -15.35 -25.40 -8.49
CA SER A 128 -14.52 -25.04 -9.64
C SER A 128 -13.77 -23.70 -9.50
N THR A 129 -14.03 -22.93 -8.45
CA THR A 129 -13.57 -21.53 -8.33
C THR A 129 -13.40 -21.12 -6.86
N HIS A 130 -13.20 -19.82 -6.61
CA HIS A 130 -13.15 -19.25 -5.27
C HIS A 130 -14.20 -18.16 -5.10
N VAL A 131 -14.76 -18.03 -3.90
CA VAL A 131 -15.67 -16.94 -3.52
C VAL A 131 -14.97 -16.05 -2.49
N ARG A 132 -15.06 -14.73 -2.68
CA ARG A 132 -14.54 -13.74 -1.73
C ARG A 132 -15.69 -13.06 -1.00
N THR A 133 -15.63 -13.06 0.33
CA THR A 133 -16.55 -12.30 1.16
C THR A 133 -16.12 -10.83 1.16
N ALA A 134 -17.02 -9.94 0.74
CA ALA A 134 -16.83 -8.49 0.79
C ALA A 134 -17.89 -7.86 1.68
N MET A 135 -17.47 -7.04 2.63
CA MET A 135 -18.38 -6.29 3.50
C MET A 135 -18.74 -4.98 2.80
N CYS A 136 -19.98 -4.86 2.33
CA CYS A 136 -20.47 -3.66 1.65
C CYS A 136 -21.24 -2.79 2.64
N PHE A 137 -20.71 -1.64 2.98
CA PHE A 137 -21.46 -0.61 3.71
C PHE A 137 -22.39 0.11 2.73
N ILE A 138 -23.67 -0.23 2.78
CA ILE A 138 -24.70 0.47 2.02
C ILE A 138 -25.05 1.73 2.80
N TRP A 139 -24.53 2.88 2.36
CA TRP A 139 -24.95 4.16 2.91
C TRP A 139 -26.40 4.41 2.52
N PRO A 140 -27.33 4.63 3.48
CA PRO A 140 -28.70 4.95 3.14
C PRO A 140 -28.72 6.23 2.31
N ARG A 141 -29.31 6.15 1.10
CA ARG A 141 -29.47 7.28 0.20
C ARG A 141 -30.21 8.38 0.98
N ALA A 142 -29.56 9.53 1.18
CA ALA A 142 -30.21 10.67 1.82
C ALA A 142 -31.48 11.01 1.01
N ARG A 143 -32.65 10.81 1.62
CA ARG A 143 -33.90 11.31 1.05
C ARG A 143 -33.79 12.84 1.09
N ARG A 144 -33.84 13.47 -0.09
CA ARG A 144 -33.99 14.92 -0.21
C ARG A 144 -35.36 15.34 0.32
#